data_AF-A0A7C7ZUM8-F1
#
_entry.id   AF-A0A7C7ZUM8-F1
#
_cell.length_a   1.000
_cell.length_b   1.000
_cell.length_c   1.000
_cell.angle_alpha   90.00
_cell.angle_beta   90.00
_cell.angle_gamma   90.00
#
_symmetry.space_group_name_H-M   'P 1'
#
loop_
_entity.id
_entity.type
_entity.pdbx_description
1 polymer ?
#
loop_
_entity_poly.entity_id
_entity_poly.type
_entity_poly.pdbx_seq_one_letter_code
_entity_poly.pdbx_strand_id
1 'polypeptide(L)'
;MTNVRAYITGMGLITPLGKTVEETQCAILEGQRGFKRISIFPTPGDDAFLVGEIGGLPKGNGLPRTHILARIAAEEAMTGSEKPPGAIIVGTTTGGMAETE
;
A
#
# COMPACT_ATOMS: atom_id res chain seq x y z
N MET A 1 -25.84 -5.73 -21.67
CA MET A 1 -25.01 -5.84 -20.46
C MET A 1 -25.02 -7.29 -20.05
N THR A 2 -23.87 -7.95 -20.00
CA THR A 2 -23.80 -9.35 -19.57
C THR A 2 -24.11 -9.41 -18.07
N ASN A 3 -24.94 -10.36 -17.65
CA ASN A 3 -25.36 -10.53 -16.26
C ASN A 3 -24.26 -11.21 -15.41
N VAL A 4 -23.01 -10.73 -15.55
CA VAL A 4 -21.86 -11.30 -14.86
C VAL A 4 -21.83 -10.76 -13.44
N ARG A 5 -21.92 -11.66 -12.47
CA ARG A 5 -21.75 -11.32 -11.06
C ARG A 5 -20.27 -11.28 -10.72
N ALA A 6 -19.81 -10.18 -10.16
CA ALA A 6 -18.45 -10.00 -9.66
C ALA A 6 -18.47 -10.04 -8.12
N TYR A 7 -17.45 -10.68 -7.54
CA TYR A 7 -17.28 -10.83 -6.10
C TYR A 7 -15.84 -10.46 -5.73
N ILE A 8 -15.65 -9.96 -4.51
CA ILE A 8 -14.31 -9.77 -3.92
C ILE A 8 -13.94 -11.07 -3.21
N THR A 9 -12.94 -11.78 -3.72
CA THR A 9 -12.50 -13.08 -3.17
C THR A 9 -11.19 -13.00 -2.41
N GLY A 10 -10.50 -11.86 -2.50
CA GLY A 10 -9.24 -11.60 -1.82
C GLY A 10 -9.03 -10.10 -1.68
N MET A 11 -8.38 -9.70 -0.59
CA MET A 11 -8.03 -8.33 -0.29
C MET A 11 -6.65 -8.32 0.33
N GLY A 12 -5.87 -7.29 0.03
CA GLY A 12 -4.60 -7.05 0.69
C GLY A 12 -4.40 -5.56 0.89
N LEU A 13 -3.81 -5.20 2.02
CA LEU A 13 -3.71 -3.84 2.50
C LEU A 13 -2.31 -3.57 3.05
N ILE A 14 -1.68 -2.54 2.51
CA ILE A 14 -0.51 -1.93 3.14
C ILE A 14 -0.78 -0.45 3.36
N THR A 15 -0.94 -0.08 4.62
CA THR A 15 -1.40 1.25 5.03
C THR A 15 -0.53 1.80 6.16
N PRO A 16 -0.66 3.09 6.50
CA PRO A 16 -0.03 3.65 7.69
C PRO A 16 -0.61 3.12 9.02
N LEU A 17 -1.79 2.46 8.98
CA LEU A 17 -2.45 1.88 10.15
C LEU A 17 -2.08 0.41 10.38
N GLY A 18 -1.66 -0.31 9.33
CA GLY A 18 -1.36 -1.73 9.36
C GLY A 18 -0.83 -2.21 8.02
N LYS A 19 -0.09 -3.31 8.02
CA LYS A 19 0.52 -3.92 6.83
C LYS A 19 -0.22 -5.17 6.35
N THR A 20 -1.33 -5.52 7.01
CA THR A 20 -2.27 -6.57 6.61
C THR A 20 -3.71 -6.07 6.70
N VAL A 21 -4.64 -6.85 6.16
CA VAL A 21 -6.08 -6.65 6.31
C VAL A 21 -6.48 -6.67 7.77
N GLU A 22 -6.04 -7.68 8.52
CA GLU A 22 -6.37 -7.82 9.95
C GLU A 22 -5.82 -6.65 10.77
N GLU A 23 -4.55 -6.29 10.58
CA GLU A 23 -3.94 -5.16 11.31
C GLU A 23 -4.67 -3.86 11.02
N THR A 24 -4.94 -3.58 9.74
CA THR A 24 -5.64 -2.36 9.32
C THR A 24 -7.08 -2.33 9.84
N GLN A 25 -7.79 -3.46 9.78
CA GLN A 25 -9.16 -3.57 10.29
C GLN A 25 -9.23 -3.33 11.80
N CYS A 26 -8.36 -3.98 12.57
CA CYS A 26 -8.29 -3.78 14.02
C CYS A 26 -8.01 -2.30 14.35
N ALA A 27 -7.02 -1.69 13.69
CA ALA A 27 -6.67 -0.30 13.90
C ALA A 27 -7.83 0.67 13.59
N ILE A 28 -8.61 0.40 12.54
CA ILE A 28 -9.81 1.18 12.21
C ILE A 28 -10.89 1.04 13.29
N LEU A 29 -11.17 -0.20 13.71
CA LEU A 29 -12.21 -0.47 14.72
C LEU A 29 -11.87 0.16 16.09
N GLU A 30 -10.59 0.27 16.41
CA GLU A 30 -10.10 0.92 17.63
C GLU A 30 -9.97 2.44 17.51
N GLY A 31 -10.20 3.03 16.33
CA GLY A 31 -10.07 4.47 16.10
C GLY A 31 -8.62 4.97 16.13
N GLN A 32 -7.65 4.11 15.82
CA GLN A 32 -6.23 4.46 15.76
C GLN A 32 -5.94 5.45 14.63
N ARG A 33 -4.82 6.17 14.73
CA ARG A 33 -4.35 7.13 13.73
C ARG A 33 -2.96 6.76 13.25
N GLY A 34 -2.77 6.66 11.93
CA GLY A 34 -1.50 6.30 11.29
C GLY A 34 -0.61 7.49 10.94
N PHE A 35 -0.85 8.65 11.53
CA PHE A 35 -0.04 9.85 11.26
C PHE A 35 1.28 9.79 12.01
N LYS A 36 2.36 10.09 11.31
CA LYS A 36 3.70 10.22 11.89
C LYS A 36 4.47 11.33 11.21
N ARG A 37 5.59 11.74 11.81
CA ARG A 37 6.51 12.70 11.18
C ARG A 37 7.09 12.10 9.91
N ILE A 38 7.19 12.91 8.86
CA ILE A 38 7.83 12.51 7.61
C ILE A 38 9.29 12.11 7.85
N SER A 39 9.71 10.97 7.28
CA SER A 39 11.06 10.43 7.45
C SER A 39 11.71 9.97 6.14
N ILE A 40 10.96 9.97 5.03
CA ILE A 40 11.41 9.44 3.73
C ILE A 40 12.28 10.40 2.92
N PHE A 41 12.26 11.70 3.23
CA PHE A 41 13.12 12.72 2.62
C PHE A 41 13.21 13.95 3.53
N PRO A 42 14.27 14.78 3.41
CA PRO A 42 14.42 15.99 4.21
C PRO A 42 13.34 17.02 3.87
N THR A 43 12.83 17.73 4.88
CA THR A 43 11.88 18.83 4.71
C THR A 43 12.47 20.14 5.23
N PRO A 44 12.14 21.30 4.61
CA PRO A 44 12.63 22.59 5.10
C PRO A 44 11.99 22.97 6.44
N GLY A 45 12.81 23.36 7.42
CA GLY A 45 12.37 23.84 8.75
C GLY A 45 12.24 22.73 9.82
N ASP A 46 11.93 23.15 11.06
CA ASP A 46 11.60 22.26 12.19
C ASP A 46 10.14 21.79 12.16
N ASP A 47 9.36 22.20 11.15
CA ASP A 47 7.96 21.86 10.99
C ASP A 47 7.80 20.37 10.68
N ALA A 48 7.37 19.64 11.70
CA ALA A 48 7.13 18.22 11.61
C ALA A 48 5.84 17.95 10.80
N PHE A 49 5.97 17.88 9.47
CA PHE A 49 4.86 17.47 8.60
C PHE A 49 4.35 16.10 9.03
N LEU A 50 3.05 16.04 9.38
CA LEU A 50 2.36 14.79 9.69
C LEU A 50 1.89 14.15 8.38
N VAL A 51 2.32 12.91 8.16
CA VAL A 51 2.02 12.12 6.97
C VAL A 51 1.59 10.70 7.33
N GLY A 52 0.85 10.07 6.43
CA GLY A 52 0.57 8.63 6.47
C GLY A 52 1.69 7.87 5.78
N GLU A 53 2.85 7.73 6.41
CA GLU A 53 4.01 7.09 5.81
C GLU A 53 4.21 5.65 6.32
N ILE A 54 4.61 4.74 5.42
CA ILE A 54 4.74 3.29 5.71
C ILE A 54 6.22 2.93 5.93
N GLY A 55 6.60 2.47 7.12
CA GLY A 55 7.99 2.15 7.44
C GLY A 55 8.38 0.71 7.11
N GLY A 56 9.69 0.43 7.05
CA GLY A 56 10.22 -0.94 7.01
C GLY A 56 9.86 -1.72 5.75
N LEU A 57 9.92 -1.08 4.59
CA LEU A 57 9.77 -1.75 3.30
C LEU A 57 11.07 -2.47 2.90
N PRO A 58 11.00 -3.58 2.15
CA PRO A 58 12.18 -4.21 1.58
C PRO A 58 13.00 -3.22 0.76
N LYS A 59 14.32 -3.19 0.99
CA LYS A 59 15.27 -2.42 0.16
C LYS A 59 15.80 -3.29 -0.98
N GLY A 60 16.14 -2.68 -2.12
CA GLY A 60 17.14 -3.27 -3.03
C GLY A 60 16.64 -4.11 -4.21
N ASN A 61 15.50 -3.75 -4.82
CA ASN A 61 15.03 -4.41 -6.06
C ASN A 61 14.96 -3.45 -7.27
N GLY A 62 15.45 -2.21 -7.15
CA GLY A 62 15.39 -1.20 -8.22
C GLY A 62 13.97 -0.76 -8.60
N LEU A 63 12.95 -1.21 -7.86
CA LEU A 63 11.57 -0.84 -8.11
C LEU A 63 11.24 0.42 -7.31
N PRO A 64 10.46 1.34 -7.88
CA PRO A 64 9.98 2.48 -7.12
C PRO A 64 9.13 2.03 -5.94
N ARG A 65 9.19 2.79 -4.84
CA ARG A 65 8.49 2.49 -3.59
C ARG A 65 7.00 2.17 -3.78
N THR A 66 6.31 2.83 -4.71
CA THR A 66 4.90 2.58 -5.04
C THR A 66 4.65 1.16 -5.57
N HIS A 67 5.58 0.60 -6.34
CA HIS A 67 5.50 -0.76 -6.87
C HIS A 67 5.73 -1.79 -5.77
N ILE A 68 6.63 -1.50 -4.83
CA ILE A 68 6.86 -2.35 -3.65
C ILE A 68 5.58 -2.44 -2.81
N LEU A 69 4.91 -1.31 -2.58
CA LEU A 69 3.64 -1.27 -1.86
C LEU A 69 2.55 -2.05 -2.61
N ALA A 70 2.40 -1.82 -3.91
CA ALA A 70 1.42 -2.53 -4.74
C ALA A 70 1.65 -4.05 -4.73
N ARG A 71 2.92 -4.49 -4.81
CA ARG A 71 3.30 -5.91 -4.73
C ARG A 71 2.92 -6.52 -3.39
N ILE A 72 3.23 -5.85 -2.26
CA ILE A 72 2.93 -6.39 -0.93
C ILE A 72 1.42 -6.57 -0.74
N ALA A 73 0.62 -5.55 -1.11
CA ALA A 73 -0.83 -5.67 -1.06
C ALA A 73 -1.36 -6.76 -2.00
N ALA A 74 -0.80 -6.89 -3.21
CA ALA A 74 -1.19 -7.94 -4.15
C ALA A 74 -0.83 -9.34 -3.62
N GLU A 75 0.31 -9.51 -2.96
CA GLU A 75 0.72 -10.79 -2.35
C GLU A 75 -0.27 -11.24 -1.28
N GLU A 76 -0.67 -10.33 -0.40
CA GLU A 76 -1.70 -10.63 0.59
C GLU A 76 -3.04 -10.96 -0.09
N ALA A 77 -3.49 -10.14 -1.04
CA ALA A 77 -4.74 -10.36 -1.76
C ALA A 77 -4.81 -11.70 -2.52
N MET A 78 -3.66 -12.21 -2.94
CA MET A 78 -3.52 -13.46 -3.68
C MET A 78 -3.23 -14.66 -2.77
N THR A 79 -3.16 -14.48 -1.45
CA THR A 79 -2.94 -15.57 -0.50
C THR A 79 -3.99 -16.67 -0.68
N GLY A 80 -3.54 -17.90 -0.91
CA GLY A 80 -4.42 -19.05 -1.15
C GLY A 80 -4.97 -19.16 -2.58
N SER A 81 -4.66 -18.22 -3.48
CA SER A 81 -4.95 -18.37 -4.90
C SER A 81 -3.90 -19.24 -5.59
N GLU A 82 -4.36 -20.28 -6.28
CA GLU A 82 -3.49 -21.17 -7.06
C GLU A 82 -3.16 -20.63 -8.46
N LYS A 83 -3.92 -19.64 -8.94
CA LYS A 83 -3.81 -19.11 -10.30
C LYS A 83 -3.48 -17.62 -10.28
N PRO A 84 -2.68 -17.13 -11.24
CA PRO A 84 -2.47 -15.70 -11.42
C PRO A 84 -3.77 -15.02 -11.88
N PRO A 85 -3.94 -13.72 -11.63
CA PRO A 85 -5.07 -12.97 -12.14
C PRO A 85 -5.01 -12.88 -13.68
N GLY A 86 -6.17 -12.93 -14.33
CA GLY A 86 -6.25 -12.78 -15.79
C GLY A 86 -6.00 -11.35 -16.28
N ALA A 87 -6.07 -10.36 -15.39
CA ALA A 87 -5.75 -8.96 -15.67
C ALA A 87 -5.27 -8.28 -14.38
N ILE A 88 -4.37 -7.30 -14.52
CA ILE A 88 -3.89 -6.47 -13.42
C ILE A 88 -4.09 -5.01 -13.83
N ILE A 89 -4.76 -4.24 -12.98
CA ILE A 89 -4.96 -2.81 -13.15
C ILE A 89 -4.44 -2.12 -11.89
N VAL A 90 -3.47 -1.22 -12.03
CA VAL A 90 -2.89 -0.48 -10.91
C VAL A 90 -3.08 1.01 -11.15
N GLY A 91 -3.75 1.68 -10.22
CA GLY A 91 -3.91 3.13 -10.22
C GLY A 91 -2.80 3.80 -9.41
N THR A 92 -2.26 4.91 -9.90
CA THR A 92 -1.27 5.73 -9.18
C THR A 92 -1.38 7.19 -9.61
N THR A 93 -1.07 8.11 -8.69
CA THR A 93 -1.03 9.54 -9.00
C THR A 93 0.39 9.98 -9.36
N THR A 94 1.37 9.65 -8.50
CA THR A 94 2.77 10.08 -8.63
C THR A 94 3.71 8.90 -8.86
N GLY A 95 3.21 7.80 -9.41
CA GLY A 95 3.92 6.51 -9.48
C GLY A 95 5.40 6.64 -9.87
N GLY A 96 6.28 6.29 -8.95
CA GLY A 96 7.72 6.30 -9.18
C GLY A 96 8.40 7.67 -9.35
N MET A 97 7.68 8.77 -9.13
CA MET A 97 8.19 10.16 -9.25
C MET A 97 9.52 10.37 -8.51
N ALA A 98 9.68 9.80 -7.31
CA ALA A 98 10.93 9.92 -6.54
C ALA A 98 12.18 9.35 -7.23
N GLU A 99 12.02 8.47 -8.22
CA GLU A 99 13.12 7.84 -8.98
C GLU A 99 13.19 8.34 -10.43
N THR A 100 12.20 9.11 -10.90
CA THR A 100 12.02 9.40 -12.34
C THR A 100 11.96 10.89 -12.68
N GLU A 101 11.78 11.77 -11.69
CA GLU A 101 11.79 13.24 -11.83
C GLU A 101 12.88 13.86 -10.94
#